data_AF-A0A354JA24-F1
#
_entry.id   AF-A0A354JA24-F1
#
_cell.length_a   1.000
_cell.length_b   1.000
_cell.length_c   1.000
_cell.angle_alpha   90.00
_cell.angle_beta   90.00
_cell.angle_gamma   90.00
#
_symmetry.space_group_name_H-M   'P 1'
#
loop_
_entity.id
_entity.type
_entity.pdbx_description
1 polymer ?
#
loop_
_entity_poly.entity_id
_entity_poly.type
_entity_poly.pdbx_seq_one_letter_code
_entity_poly.pdbx_strand_id
1 'polypeptide(L)'
;DRYYCDIETWLSKPGYVDYIAPQLYWSFDHSTFPYDKTLDRWLKMRKNKDVKVYVGIATYRAGSNLEKAWKNDPKLLSKQIEYGRDTGLVDGYLFFRYDFFYKKATKSGVDYLLKIL
;
A
#
# COMPACT_ATOMS: atom_id res chain seq x y z
N ASP A 1 -2.58 20.81 11.24
CA ASP A 1 -3.23 20.70 9.91
C ASP A 1 -4.24 19.57 9.87
N ARG A 2 -5.42 19.82 9.29
CA ARG A 2 -6.42 18.78 9.01
C ARG A 2 -6.67 18.79 7.51
N TYR A 3 -6.63 17.62 6.88
CA TYR A 3 -6.99 17.47 5.47
C TYR A 3 -8.50 17.38 5.26
N TYR A 4 -9.31 17.42 6.33
CA TYR A 4 -10.78 17.39 6.32
C TYR A 4 -11.39 16.27 5.45
N CYS A 5 -10.69 15.14 5.32
CA CYS A 5 -11.15 13.96 4.60
C CYS A 5 -11.88 13.00 5.56
N ASP A 6 -13.20 12.95 5.49
CA ASP A 6 -14.02 12.03 6.28
C ASP A 6 -14.09 10.64 5.62
N ILE A 7 -12.96 9.94 5.67
CA ILE A 7 -12.77 8.62 5.06
C ILE A 7 -13.69 7.55 5.67
N GLU A 8 -14.10 7.71 6.93
CA GLU A 8 -15.01 6.77 7.59
C GLU A 8 -16.41 6.85 6.96
N THR A 9 -16.91 8.07 6.73
CA THR A 9 -18.16 8.28 6.00
C THR A 9 -18.06 7.74 4.57
N TRP A 10 -16.98 8.05 3.84
CA TRP A 10 -16.81 7.61 2.46
C TRP A 10 -16.77 6.08 2.32
N LEU A 11 -16.17 5.37 3.29
CA LEU A 11 -16.05 3.92 3.30
C LEU A 11 -17.25 3.20 3.92
N SER A 12 -18.21 3.93 4.51
CA SER A 12 -19.34 3.34 5.22
C SER A 12 -20.70 3.64 4.61
N LYS A 13 -20.85 4.73 3.85
CA LYS A 13 -22.11 5.14 3.25
C LYS A 13 -22.05 5.11 1.72
N PRO A 14 -23.14 4.76 1.02
CA PRO A 14 -23.20 4.85 -0.43
C PRO A 14 -23.17 6.32 -0.91
N GLY A 15 -22.79 6.54 -2.17
CA GLY A 15 -22.88 7.84 -2.85
C GLY A 15 -21.68 8.78 -2.67
N TYR A 16 -20.59 8.34 -2.03
CA TYR A 16 -19.39 9.17 -1.84
C TYR A 16 -18.27 8.84 -2.85
N VAL A 17 -17.86 7.58 -2.93
CA VAL A 17 -16.80 7.12 -3.83
C VAL A 17 -17.07 5.68 -4.28
N ASP A 18 -16.60 5.32 -5.47
CA ASP A 18 -16.60 3.92 -5.95
C ASP A 18 -15.37 3.15 -5.46
N TYR A 19 -14.28 3.85 -5.18
CA TYR A 19 -13.05 3.27 -4.65
C TYR A 19 -12.26 4.26 -3.79
N ILE A 20 -11.36 3.72 -2.98
CA ILE A 20 -10.34 4.48 -2.27
C ILE A 20 -8.96 3.89 -2.50
N ALA A 21 -7.95 4.76 -2.54
CA ALA A 21 -6.56 4.39 -2.74
C ALA A 21 -5.65 4.87 -1.60
N PRO A 22 -5.62 4.18 -0.45
CA PRO A 22 -4.77 4.59 0.66
C PRO A 22 -3.29 4.45 0.32
N GLN A 23 -2.51 5.51 0.57
CA GLN A 23 -1.07 5.56 0.32
C GLN A 23 -0.30 4.90 1.48
N LEU A 24 -0.06 3.59 1.39
CA LEU A 24 0.63 2.82 2.43
C LEU A 24 2.13 2.74 2.15
N TYR A 25 2.81 3.87 2.32
CA TYR A 25 4.22 4.06 1.92
C TYR A 25 5.23 3.75 3.02
N TRP A 26 4.88 2.89 3.95
CA TRP A 26 5.67 2.55 5.13
C TRP A 26 6.13 1.09 5.06
N SER A 27 7.22 0.76 5.75
CA SER A 27 7.60 -0.65 5.93
C SER A 27 6.73 -1.34 7.00
N PHE A 28 6.85 -2.66 7.13
CA PHE A 28 6.24 -3.40 8.25
C PHE A 28 6.82 -2.99 9.61
N ASP A 29 8.07 -2.51 9.64
CA ASP A 29 8.78 -2.14 10.87
C ASP A 29 8.61 -0.65 11.24
N HIS A 30 7.81 0.10 10.50
CA HIS A 30 7.66 1.54 10.72
C HIS A 30 7.05 1.80 12.11
N SER A 31 7.70 2.63 12.93
CA SER A 31 7.36 2.75 14.37
C SER A 31 5.94 3.25 14.64
N THR A 32 5.43 4.17 13.81
CA THR A 32 4.11 4.79 14.01
C THR A 32 3.04 4.23 13.09
N PHE A 33 3.42 3.81 11.89
CA PHE A 33 2.50 3.37 10.84
C PHE A 33 3.00 2.08 10.16
N PRO A 34 3.11 0.95 10.89
CA PRO A 34 3.40 -0.35 10.28
C PRO A 34 2.45 -0.64 9.11
N TYR A 35 2.97 -1.12 7.99
CA TYR A 35 2.17 -1.39 6.79
C TYR A 35 0.96 -2.28 7.08
N ASP A 36 1.18 -3.40 7.75
CA ASP A 36 0.17 -4.41 8.12
C ASP A 36 -0.97 -3.79 8.94
N LYS A 37 -0.62 -3.16 10.07
CA LYS A 37 -1.61 -2.55 10.97
C LYS A 37 -2.36 -1.40 10.31
N THR A 38 -1.69 -0.66 9.44
CA THR A 38 -2.31 0.43 8.70
C THR A 38 -3.29 -0.11 7.67
N LEU A 39 -2.92 -1.15 6.91
CA LEU A 39 -3.82 -1.82 5.97
C LEU A 39 -5.05 -2.40 6.68
N ASP A 40 -4.85 -3.14 7.77
CA ASP A 40 -5.94 -3.70 8.57
C ASP A 40 -6.92 -2.63 9.05
N ARG A 41 -6.43 -1.45 9.43
CA ARG A 41 -7.28 -0.33 9.81
C ARG A 41 -8.13 0.17 8.64
N TRP A 42 -7.54 0.33 7.46
CA TRP A 42 -8.29 0.70 6.24
C TRP A 42 -9.37 -0.30 5.90
N LEU A 43 -9.03 -1.59 5.92
CA LEU A 43 -9.98 -2.67 5.63
C LEU A 43 -11.12 -2.72 6.67
N LYS A 44 -10.82 -2.46 7.95
CA LYS A 44 -11.84 -2.37 9.00
C LYS A 44 -12.81 -1.19 8.83
N MET A 45 -12.37 -0.08 8.23
CA MET A 45 -13.23 1.09 7.96
C MET A 45 -14.19 0.86 6.79
N ARG A 46 -13.88 -0.07 5.87
CA ARG A 46 -14.75 -0.45 4.75
C ARG A 46 -16.00 -1.20 5.26
N LYS A 47 -17.07 -0.46 5.56
CA LYS A 47 -18.38 -1.05 5.90
C LYS A 47 -19.26 -1.21 4.66
N ASN A 48 -19.11 -0.32 3.68
CA ASN A 48 -19.75 -0.46 2.39
C ASN A 48 -18.88 -1.35 1.47
N LYS A 49 -19.38 -2.55 1.13
CA LYS A 49 -18.65 -3.52 0.29
C LYS A 49 -18.53 -3.09 -1.17
N ASP A 50 -19.40 -2.19 -1.63
CA ASP A 50 -19.38 -1.70 -3.01
C ASP A 50 -18.18 -0.77 -3.26
N VAL A 51 -17.66 -0.13 -2.21
CA VAL A 51 -16.44 0.68 -2.29
C VAL A 51 -15.21 -0.22 -2.40
N LYS A 52 -14.44 -0.09 -3.48
CA LYS A 52 -13.20 -0.84 -3.71
C LYS A 52 -12.02 -0.25 -2.95
N VAL A 53 -11.11 -1.10 -2.48
CA VAL A 53 -9.87 -0.67 -1.81
C VAL A 53 -8.66 -1.07 -2.65
N TYR A 54 -7.97 -0.07 -3.22
CA TYR A 54 -6.75 -0.25 -3.99
C TYR A 54 -5.53 0.25 -3.21
N VAL A 55 -4.65 -0.64 -2.78
CA VAL A 55 -3.54 -0.24 -1.90
C VAL A 55 -2.44 0.46 -2.69
N GLY A 56 -2.10 1.68 -2.29
CA GLY A 56 -0.97 2.43 -2.85
C GLY A 56 0.36 1.91 -2.29
N ILE A 57 1.25 1.46 -3.18
CA ILE A 57 2.58 0.90 -2.86
C ILE A 57 3.70 1.85 -3.28
N ALA A 58 4.66 2.06 -2.39
CA ALA A 58 5.78 2.99 -2.57
C ALA A 58 6.97 2.36 -3.32
N THR A 59 6.78 2.01 -4.59
CA THR A 59 7.87 1.48 -5.45
C THR A 59 9.14 2.33 -5.38
N TYR A 60 9.01 3.66 -5.29
CA TYR A 60 10.15 4.57 -5.22
C TYR A 60 11.02 4.43 -3.96
N ARG A 61 10.51 3.81 -2.89
CA ARG A 61 11.26 3.62 -1.64
C ARG A 61 12.15 2.38 -1.67
N ALA A 62 11.93 1.43 -2.56
CA ALA A 62 12.74 0.21 -2.62
C ALA A 62 14.23 0.53 -2.86
N GLY A 63 15.10 -0.02 -2.02
CA GLY A 63 16.54 0.26 -2.05
C GLY A 63 16.96 1.63 -1.48
N SER A 64 16.02 2.45 -1.00
CA SER A 64 16.32 3.75 -0.38
C SER A 64 16.79 3.62 1.08
N ASN A 65 17.45 4.67 1.59
CA ASN A 65 17.89 4.73 2.99
C ASN A 65 16.82 5.29 3.96
N LEU A 66 15.56 5.47 3.53
CA LEU A 66 14.50 6.08 4.35
C LEU A 66 14.14 5.24 5.58
N GLU A 67 14.05 3.92 5.41
CA GLU A 67 13.90 2.95 6.50
C GLU A 67 14.82 1.76 6.23
N LYS A 68 15.34 1.11 7.28
CA LYS A 68 16.27 -0.02 7.12
C LYS A 68 15.66 -1.16 6.29
N ALA A 69 14.37 -1.43 6.45
CA ALA A 69 13.67 -2.47 5.71
C ALA A 69 13.68 -2.20 4.19
N TRP A 70 13.46 -0.96 3.76
CA TRP A 70 13.50 -0.59 2.33
C TRP A 70 14.86 -0.84 1.69
N LYS A 71 15.94 -0.61 2.43
CA LYS A 71 17.30 -0.84 1.96
C LYS A 71 17.67 -2.33 1.95
N ASN A 72 17.31 -3.03 3.01
CA ASN A 72 17.89 -4.34 3.33
C ASN A 72 17.03 -5.52 2.86
N ASP A 73 15.73 -5.32 2.64
CA ASP A 73 14.82 -6.37 2.22
C ASP A 73 14.32 -6.13 0.77
N PRO A 74 14.93 -6.78 -0.24
CA PRO A 74 14.47 -6.67 -1.62
C PRO A 74 13.10 -7.32 -1.85
N LYS A 75 12.58 -8.13 -0.92
CA LYS A 75 11.24 -8.72 -1.02
C LYS A 75 10.16 -7.85 -0.37
N LEU A 76 10.50 -6.69 0.18
CA LEU A 76 9.54 -5.87 0.93
C LEU A 76 8.31 -5.51 0.09
N LEU A 77 8.51 -5.12 -1.18
CA LEU A 77 7.39 -4.84 -2.09
C LEU A 77 6.50 -6.06 -2.32
N SER A 78 7.08 -7.23 -2.57
CA SER A 78 6.29 -8.45 -2.83
C SER A 78 5.53 -8.90 -1.57
N LYS A 79 6.17 -8.83 -0.40
CA LYS A 79 5.54 -9.13 0.90
C LYS A 79 4.34 -8.23 1.20
N GLN A 80 4.40 -6.95 0.84
CA GLN A 80 3.27 -6.03 0.99
C GLN A 80 2.05 -6.45 0.15
N ILE A 81 2.31 -6.88 -1.10
CA ILE A 81 1.26 -7.41 -1.98
C ILE A 81 0.71 -8.72 -1.42
N GLU A 82 1.57 -9.68 -1.11
CA GLU A 82 1.19 -10.99 -0.56
C GLU A 82 0.35 -10.83 0.71
N TYR A 83 0.79 -10.02 1.67
CA TYR A 83 0.01 -9.74 2.88
C TYR A 83 -1.38 -9.18 2.55
N GLY A 84 -1.48 -8.23 1.61
CA GLY A 84 -2.77 -7.69 1.19
C GLY A 84 -3.68 -8.74 0.54
N ARG A 85 -3.11 -9.66 -0.26
CA ARG A 85 -3.86 -10.77 -0.87
C ARG A 85 -4.36 -11.75 0.18
N ASP A 86 -3.54 -12.07 1.18
CA ASP A 86 -3.88 -12.98 2.27
C ASP A 86 -5.07 -12.48 3.11
N THR A 87 -5.33 -11.17 3.13
CA THR A 87 -6.55 -10.63 3.78
C THR A 87 -7.85 -11.03 3.06
N GLY A 88 -7.80 -11.31 1.76
CA GLY A 88 -8.98 -11.53 0.92
C GLY A 88 -9.87 -10.29 0.73
N LEU A 89 -9.45 -9.11 1.18
CA LEU A 89 -10.27 -7.88 1.20
C LEU A 89 -9.71 -6.74 0.34
N VAL A 90 -8.48 -6.86 -0.15
CA VAL A 90 -7.85 -5.88 -1.05
C VAL A 90 -8.31 -6.15 -2.49
N ASP A 91 -8.83 -5.12 -3.16
CA ASP A 91 -9.36 -5.25 -4.52
C ASP A 91 -8.31 -4.98 -5.61
N GLY A 92 -7.10 -4.51 -5.24
CA GLY A 92 -6.03 -4.23 -6.17
C GLY A 92 -4.94 -3.33 -5.59
N TYR A 93 -3.99 -2.93 -6.44
CA TYR A 93 -2.81 -2.16 -6.03
C TYR A 93 -2.47 -1.08 -7.04
N LEU A 94 -1.99 0.06 -6.54
CA LEU A 94 -1.48 1.17 -7.33
C LEU A 94 -0.02 1.42 -6.97
N PHE A 95 0.84 1.56 -7.96
CA PHE A 95 2.28 1.71 -7.74
C PHE A 95 2.73 3.15 -7.97
N PHE A 96 3.24 3.79 -6.92
CA PHE A 96 3.76 5.15 -7.03
C PHE A 96 5.30 5.13 -7.16
N ARG A 97 5.89 5.58 -8.26
CA ARG A 97 5.25 5.89 -9.57
C ARG A 97 5.94 5.10 -10.66
N TYR A 98 5.28 5.00 -11.82
CA TYR A 98 5.69 4.19 -12.98
C TYR A 98 7.19 4.21 -13.30
N ASP A 99 7.84 5.38 -13.29
CA ASP A 99 9.27 5.54 -13.57
C ASP A 99 10.18 4.67 -12.66
N PHE A 100 9.76 4.36 -11.44
CA PHE A 100 10.52 3.54 -10.50
C PHE A 100 10.44 2.03 -10.76
N PHE A 101 9.69 1.57 -11.75
CA PHE A 101 9.83 0.21 -12.25
C PHE A 101 11.16 0.00 -13.00
N TYR A 102 11.76 1.07 -13.51
CA TYR A 102 12.89 1.00 -14.42
C TYR A 102 14.17 1.63 -13.87
N LYS A 103 14.16 2.16 -12.64
CA LYS A 103 15.36 2.73 -12.02
C LYS A 103 16.28 1.64 -11.49
N LYS A 104 17.59 1.83 -11.67
CA LYS A 104 18.64 0.96 -11.13
C LYS A 104 18.52 0.78 -9.60
N ALA A 105 18.18 1.85 -8.88
CA ALA A 105 18.07 1.85 -7.42
C ALA A 105 16.97 0.90 -6.89
N THR A 106 15.83 0.84 -7.58
CA THR A 106 14.67 0.03 -7.18
C THR A 106 14.65 -1.34 -7.83
N LYS A 107 15.51 -1.59 -8.83
CA LYS A 107 15.50 -2.80 -9.67
C LYS A 107 15.41 -4.09 -8.86
N SER A 108 16.23 -4.26 -7.83
CA SER A 108 16.21 -5.48 -7.01
C SER A 108 14.83 -5.74 -6.40
N GLY A 109 14.21 -4.72 -5.82
CA GLY A 109 12.87 -4.84 -5.24
C GLY A 109 11.77 -5.07 -6.29
N VAL A 110 11.87 -4.37 -7.42
CA VAL A 110 10.92 -4.50 -8.53
C VAL A 110 11.02 -5.88 -9.18
N ASP A 111 12.21 -6.46 -9.32
CA ASP A 111 12.40 -7.81 -9.87
C ASP A 111 11.71 -8.89 -9.03
N TYR A 112 11.62 -8.72 -7.70
CA TYR A 112 10.84 -9.61 -6.84
C TYR A 112 9.34 -9.33 -6.94
N LEU A 113 8.95 -8.05 -7.00
CA LEU A 113 7.55 -7.67 -7.21
C LEU A 113 6.98 -8.25 -8.50
N LEU A 114 7.68 -8.10 -9.63
CA LEU A 114 7.20 -8.56 -10.95
C LEU A 114 7.03 -10.08 -11.05
N LYS A 115 7.66 -10.87 -10.17
CA LYS A 115 7.48 -12.33 -10.15
C LYS A 115 6.13 -12.77 -9.58
N ILE A 116 5.46 -11.89 -8.85
CA ILE A 116 4.19 -12.18 -8.19
C ILE A 116 3.01 -11.38 -8.76
N LEU A 117 3.27 -10.44 -9.68
CA LEU A 117 2.24 -9.73 -10.44
C LEU A 117 1.82 -10.58 -11.63
#